data_AF-A0A7S2IE57-F1
#
_entry.id   AF-A0A7S2IE57-F1
#
_cell.length_a   1.000
_cell.length_b   1.000
_cell.length_c   1.000
_cell.angle_alpha   90.00
_cell.angle_beta   90.00
_cell.angle_gamma   90.00
#
_symmetry.space_group_name_H-M   'P 1'
#
loop_
_entity.id
_entity.type
_entity.pdbx_description
1 polymer ?
#
loop_
_entity_poly.entity_id
_entity_poly.type
_entity_poly.pdbx_seq_one_letter_code
_entity_poly.pdbx_strand_id
1 'polypeptide(L)'
;DDQLRRLAIRHLLGGMRRWLLDARPEPDHESETEDVCGCTCAVPWKAAACFLERFFEPGRVQPWVREECEAWPDVAQLCQWLTLSVRDYHATPLGLVGLLQLPGVAAAAMKSEAVVDFFIPPPPFDDEDEDEDEDE
;
A
#
# COMPACT_ATOMS: atom_id res chain seq x y z
N ASP A 1 -0.13 -23.89 14.05
CA ASP A 1 1.08 -23.81 13.23
C ASP A 1 1.59 -22.37 13.21
N ASP A 2 2.55 -22.03 14.08
CA ASP A 2 3.02 -20.65 14.30
C ASP A 2 3.91 -20.14 13.15
N GLN A 3 4.68 -21.06 12.55
CA GLN A 3 5.56 -20.75 11.43
C GLN A 3 4.78 -20.32 10.19
N LEU A 4 3.66 -20.98 9.91
CA LEU A 4 2.78 -20.60 8.80
C LEU A 4 2.20 -19.18 8.98
N ARG A 5 1.83 -18.81 10.21
CA ARG A 5 1.31 -17.47 10.52
C ARG A 5 2.36 -16.38 10.30
N ARG A 6 3.59 -16.61 10.78
CA ARG A 6 4.72 -15.69 10.56
C ARG A 6 5.04 -15.53 9.08
N LEU A 7 5.06 -16.63 8.34
CA LEU A 7 5.27 -16.61 6.89
C LEU A 7 4.15 -15.82 6.19
N ALA A 8 2.89 -16.02 6.60
CA ALA A 8 1.75 -15.28 6.06
C ALA A 8 1.89 -13.77 6.30
N ILE A 9 2.34 -13.33 7.48
CA ILE A 9 2.58 -11.90 7.75
C ILE A 9 3.66 -11.33 6.85
N ARG A 10 4.79 -12.02 6.68
CA ARG A 10 5.86 -11.55 5.78
C ARG A 10 5.36 -11.38 4.35
N HIS A 11 4.57 -12.34 3.86
CA HIS A 11 3.95 -12.24 2.55
C HIS A 11 2.92 -11.13 2.45
N LEU A 12 2.14 -10.90 3.51
CA LEU A 12 1.21 -9.78 3.60
C LEU A 12 1.96 -8.45 3.55
N LEU A 13 2.98 -8.22 4.40
CA LEU A 13 3.79 -7.00 4.39
C LEU A 13 4.40 -6.73 3.00
N GLY A 14 4.98 -7.75 2.37
CA GLY A 14 5.52 -7.64 1.01
C GLY A 14 4.43 -7.45 -0.08
N GLY A 15 3.24 -7.99 0.12
CA GLY A 15 2.08 -7.75 -0.73
C GLY A 15 1.57 -6.31 -0.62
N MET A 16 1.41 -5.81 0.60
CA MET A 16 0.95 -4.44 0.86
C MET A 16 1.93 -3.40 0.30
N ARG A 17 3.24 -3.61 0.47
CA ARG A 17 4.25 -2.75 -0.17
C ARG A 17 4.11 -2.70 -1.69
N ARG A 18 3.87 -3.85 -2.34
CA ARG A 18 3.65 -3.90 -3.80
C ARG A 18 2.37 -3.18 -4.22
N TRP A 19 1.30 -3.31 -3.44
CA TRP A 19 0.03 -2.62 -3.71
C TRP A 19 0.13 -1.11 -3.53
N LEU A 20 0.94 -0.62 -2.59
CA LEU A 20 1.18 0.81 -2.41
C LEU A 20 2.03 1.43 -3.53
N LEU A 21 2.77 0.62 -4.27
CA LEU A 21 3.51 1.01 -5.47
C LEU A 21 2.67 0.91 -6.74
N ASP A 22 1.41 0.47 -6.65
CA ASP A 22 0.52 0.36 -7.79
C ASP A 22 0.15 1.76 -8.28
N ALA A 23 0.55 2.08 -9.51
CA ALA A 23 0.37 3.40 -10.10
C ALA A 23 -0.96 3.56 -10.85
N ARG A 24 -1.87 2.57 -10.76
CA ARG A 24 -3.15 2.67 -11.46
C ARG A 24 -3.97 3.84 -10.90
N PRO A 25 -4.56 4.67 -11.77
CA PRO A 25 -5.42 5.76 -11.34
C PRO A 25 -6.65 5.19 -10.62
N GLU A 26 -7.21 5.99 -9.73
CA GLU A 26 -8.51 5.68 -9.16
C GLU A 26 -9.55 5.76 -10.28
N PRO A 27 -10.36 4.72 -10.49
CA PRO A 27 -11.38 4.71 -11.52
C PRO A 27 -12.48 5.74 -11.18
N ASP A 28 -13.07 6.32 -12.22
CA ASP A 28 -14.18 7.27 -12.04
C ASP A 28 -15.38 6.58 -11.39
N HIS A 29 -16.10 7.34 -10.55
CA HIS A 29 -17.24 6.89 -9.75
C HIS A 29 -18.38 6.22 -10.54
N GLU A 30 -18.38 6.33 -11.87
CA GLU A 30 -19.39 5.76 -12.77
C GLU A 30 -19.08 4.31 -13.19
N SER A 31 -17.88 3.81 -12.90
CA SER A 31 -17.50 2.42 -13.20
C SER A 31 -17.95 1.47 -12.09
N GLU A 32 -18.60 0.36 -12.45
CA GLU A 32 -18.88 -0.76 -11.53
C GLU A 32 -17.57 -1.45 -11.16
N THR A 33 -16.83 -0.88 -10.21
CA THR A 33 -15.55 -1.44 -9.77
C THR A 33 -15.76 -2.53 -8.74
N GLU A 34 -15.08 -3.67 -8.94
CA GLU A 34 -14.99 -4.72 -7.93
C GLU A 34 -14.24 -4.22 -6.69
N ASP A 35 -14.84 -4.42 -5.50
CA ASP A 35 -14.21 -4.08 -4.22
C ASP A 35 -12.93 -4.91 -4.00
N VAL A 36 -11.78 -4.26 -3.79
CA VAL A 36 -10.48 -4.95 -3.61
C VAL A 36 -10.33 -5.56 -2.21
N CYS A 37 -10.84 -4.89 -1.17
CA CYS A 37 -10.68 -5.23 0.25
C CYS A 37 -11.97 -5.74 0.93
N GLY A 38 -13.08 -5.83 0.18
CA GLY A 38 -14.43 -5.91 0.75
C GLY A 38 -14.89 -4.62 1.45
N CYS A 39 -14.22 -3.52 1.11
CA CYS A 39 -14.55 -2.15 1.47
C CYS A 39 -14.58 -1.32 0.18
N THR A 40 -15.06 -0.07 0.21
CA THR A 40 -15.23 0.78 -0.99
C THR A 40 -13.91 1.24 -1.64
N CYS A 41 -12.79 0.55 -1.39
CA CYS A 41 -11.53 0.85 -2.07
C CYS A 41 -11.52 0.15 -3.42
N ALA A 42 -11.60 0.94 -4.50
CA ALA A 42 -11.51 0.47 -5.87
C ALA A 42 -10.06 0.28 -6.36
N VAL A 43 -9.06 0.58 -5.51
CA VAL A 43 -7.64 0.58 -5.87
C VAL A 43 -6.75 -0.09 -4.82
N PRO A 44 -5.66 -0.77 -5.24
CA PRO A 44 -4.80 -1.52 -4.34
C PRO A 44 -4.13 -0.68 -3.25
N TRP A 45 -3.71 0.54 -3.57
CA TRP A 45 -2.98 1.38 -2.62
C TRP A 45 -3.88 1.86 -1.46
N LYS A 46 -5.19 2.11 -1.67
CA LYS A 46 -6.14 2.33 -0.56
C LYS A 46 -6.40 1.04 0.20
N ALA A 47 -6.63 -0.06 -0.52
CA ALA A 47 -6.91 -1.35 0.09
C ALA A 47 -5.76 -1.83 0.99
N ALA A 48 -4.51 -1.54 0.62
CA ALA A 48 -3.33 -1.90 1.40
C ALA A 48 -3.36 -1.27 2.81
N ALA A 49 -3.77 0.00 2.92
CA ALA A 49 -3.91 0.67 4.20
C ALA A 49 -5.00 0.02 5.07
N CYS A 50 -6.14 -0.35 4.47
CA CYS A 50 -7.25 -1.04 5.14
C CYS A 50 -6.87 -2.45 5.63
N PHE A 51 -6.11 -3.22 4.84
CA PHE A 51 -5.66 -4.54 5.27
C PHE A 51 -4.68 -4.47 6.43
N LEU A 52 -3.77 -3.49 6.42
CA LEU A 52 -2.82 -3.32 7.52
C LEU A 52 -3.51 -2.91 8.81
N GLU A 53 -4.57 -2.10 8.76
CA GLU A 53 -5.37 -1.75 9.94
C GLU A 53 -5.84 -3.00 10.71
N ARG A 54 -6.21 -4.08 10.01
CA ARG A 54 -6.66 -5.34 10.65
C ARG A 54 -5.59 -6.01 11.51
N PHE A 55 -4.30 -5.71 11.32
CA PHE A 55 -3.23 -6.17 12.21
C PHE A 55 -3.19 -5.42 13.54
N PHE A 56 -3.76 -4.21 13.57
CA PHE A 56 -3.68 -3.24 14.66
C PHE A 56 -5.05 -2.90 15.26
N GLU A 57 -6.12 -3.61 14.86
CA GLU A 57 -7.46 -3.53 15.45
C GLU A 57 -7.40 -3.53 17.00
N PRO A 58 -8.33 -2.82 17.67
CA PRO A 58 -7.95 -1.92 18.75
C PRO A 58 -7.42 -2.65 20.00
N GLY A 59 -6.14 -2.40 20.28
CA GLY A 59 -5.59 -2.40 21.64
C GLY A 59 -4.56 -3.49 21.95
N ARG A 60 -4.43 -4.55 21.14
CA ARG A 60 -3.40 -5.58 21.32
C ARG A 60 -2.93 -6.19 20.01
N VAL A 61 -1.88 -5.61 19.44
CA VAL A 61 -1.04 -6.28 18.45
C VAL A 61 -0.55 -7.59 19.05
N GLN A 62 -0.79 -8.68 18.34
CA GLN A 62 -0.27 -9.99 18.73
C GLN A 62 1.26 -9.96 18.76
N PRO A 63 1.93 -10.56 19.76
CA PRO A 63 3.39 -10.48 19.89
C PRO A 63 4.15 -10.90 18.62
N TRP A 64 3.70 -11.96 17.95
CA TRP A 64 4.31 -12.43 16.70
C TRP A 64 4.11 -11.45 15.55
N VAL A 65 2.99 -10.72 15.46
CA VAL A 65 2.81 -9.66 14.45
C VAL A 65 3.80 -8.53 14.69
N ARG A 66 3.96 -8.11 15.95
CA ARG A 66 4.96 -7.09 16.32
C ARG A 66 6.36 -7.52 15.91
N GLU A 67 6.77 -8.73 16.29
CA GLU A 67 8.09 -9.27 15.98
C GLU A 67 8.35 -9.29 14.47
N GLU A 68 7.38 -9.76 13.67
CA GLU A 68 7.53 -9.78 12.22
C GLU A 68 7.58 -8.38 11.62
N CYS A 69 6.77 -7.43 12.09
CA CYS A 69 6.82 -6.04 11.63
C CYS A 69 8.15 -5.35 11.97
N GLU A 70 8.67 -5.53 13.19
CA GLU A 70 9.93 -4.92 13.63
C GLU A 70 11.16 -5.55 12.97
N ALA A 71 11.10 -6.85 12.63
CA ALA A 71 12.19 -7.55 11.96
C ALA A 71 12.17 -7.42 10.42
N TRP A 72 11.07 -6.91 9.84
CA TRP A 72 10.92 -6.90 8.39
C TRP A 72 11.79 -5.79 7.74
N PRO A 73 12.68 -6.13 6.78
CA PRO A 73 13.69 -5.19 6.27
C PRO A 73 13.13 -3.91 5.65
N ASP A 74 11.99 -4.00 4.96
CA ASP A 74 11.43 -2.89 4.20
C ASP A 74 10.35 -2.11 4.97
N VAL A 75 10.24 -2.29 6.29
CA VAL A 75 9.17 -1.68 7.09
C VAL A 75 9.21 -0.16 7.04
N ALA A 76 10.42 0.43 7.01
CA ALA A 76 10.58 1.88 6.89
C ALA A 76 10.05 2.39 5.55
N GLN A 77 10.32 1.67 4.45
CA GLN A 77 9.82 2.04 3.13
C GLN A 77 8.29 1.86 3.04
N LEU A 78 7.75 0.81 3.66
CA LEU A 78 6.30 0.64 3.77
C LEU A 78 5.65 1.82 4.49
N CYS A 79 6.22 2.29 5.60
CA CYS A 79 5.73 3.49 6.30
C CYS A 79 5.81 4.76 5.44
N GLN A 80 6.87 4.93 4.64
CA GLN A 80 6.99 6.05 3.69
C GLN A 80 5.85 6.01 2.66
N TRP A 81 5.62 4.87 2.02
CA TRP A 81 4.54 4.74 1.02
C TRP A 81 3.15 4.90 1.61
N LEU A 82 2.90 4.33 2.80
CA LEU A 82 1.65 4.57 3.52
C LEU A 82 1.45 6.05 3.84
N THR A 83 2.52 6.78 4.17
CA THR A 83 2.43 8.22 4.43
C THR A 83 1.98 8.96 3.19
N LEU A 84 2.52 8.62 2.02
CA LEU A 84 2.06 9.16 0.73
C LEU A 84 0.60 8.78 0.44
N SER A 85 0.23 7.51 0.63
CA SER A 85 -1.16 7.07 0.40
C SER A 85 -2.18 7.72 1.31
N VAL A 86 -1.85 7.97 2.57
CA VAL A 86 -2.71 8.69 3.52
C VAL A 86 -2.77 10.18 3.19
N ARG A 87 -1.62 10.81 2.88
CA ARG A 87 -1.52 12.26 2.63
C ARG A 87 -2.15 12.66 1.31
N ASP A 88 -1.76 11.99 0.23
CA ASP A 88 -2.07 12.41 -1.15
C ASP A 88 -3.37 11.78 -1.65
N TYR A 89 -3.71 10.60 -1.13
CA TYR A 89 -4.82 9.83 -1.63
C TYR A 89 -5.86 9.43 -0.57
N HIS A 90 -5.79 10.04 0.62
CA HIS A 90 -6.79 9.91 1.68
C HIS A 90 -7.09 8.46 2.10
N ALA A 91 -6.10 7.57 2.01
CA ALA A 91 -6.22 6.21 2.55
C ALA A 91 -6.38 6.23 4.08
N THR A 92 -6.92 5.15 4.67
CA THR A 92 -7.07 5.05 6.14
C THR A 92 -5.71 5.18 6.85
N PRO A 93 -5.58 6.04 7.88
CA PRO A 93 -4.31 6.24 8.57
C PRO A 93 -3.99 5.13 9.58
N LEU A 94 -4.96 4.26 9.93
CA LEU A 94 -4.86 3.40 11.10
C LEU A 94 -3.75 2.35 11.01
N GLY A 95 -3.53 1.76 9.83
CA GLY A 95 -2.40 0.85 9.60
C GLY A 95 -1.04 1.53 9.78
N LEU A 96 -0.90 2.77 9.31
CA LEU A 96 0.32 3.57 9.50
C LEU A 96 0.56 3.91 10.97
N VAL A 97 -0.50 4.35 11.68
CA VAL A 97 -0.43 4.65 13.11
C VAL A 97 -0.04 3.40 13.90
N GLY A 98 -0.64 2.24 13.62
CA GLY A 98 -0.32 0.99 14.29
C GLY A 98 1.13 0.55 14.10
N LEU A 99 1.68 0.69 12.89
CA LEU A 99 3.10 0.43 12.61
C LEU A 99 4.02 1.39 13.38
N LEU A 100 3.74 2.70 13.35
CA LEU A 100 4.57 3.71 14.01
C LEU A 100 4.46 3.68 15.54
N GLN A 101 3.47 2.99 16.11
CA GLN A 101 3.41 2.70 17.55
C GLN A 101 4.36 1.57 17.97
N LEU A 102 4.93 0.80 17.03
CA LEU A 102 5.95 -0.20 17.32
C LEU A 102 7.32 0.49 17.42
N PRO A 103 8.01 0.44 18.57
CA PRO A 103 9.26 1.18 18.77
C PRO A 103 10.36 0.85 17.76
N GLY A 104 10.51 -0.42 17.37
CA GLY A 104 11.49 -0.84 16.37
C GLY A 104 11.20 -0.23 14.99
N VAL A 105 9.93 -0.20 14.60
CA VAL A 105 9.48 0.38 13.33
C VAL A 105 9.65 1.91 13.34
N ALA A 106 9.23 2.58 14.42
CA ALA A 106 9.41 4.02 14.57
C ALA A 106 10.89 4.42 14.48
N ALA A 107 11.77 3.68 15.17
CA ALA A 107 13.21 3.92 15.10
C ALA A 107 13.78 3.70 13.69
N ALA A 108 13.30 2.68 12.96
CA ALA A 108 13.71 2.43 11.58
C ALA A 108 13.23 3.54 10.64
N ALA A 109 11.98 3.98 10.77
CA ALA A 109 11.41 5.08 9.98
C ALA A 109 12.08 6.42 10.24
N MET A 110 12.45 6.72 11.50
CA MET A 110 13.15 7.97 11.84
C MET A 110 14.61 8.00 11.37
N LYS A 111 15.22 6.83 11.11
CA LYS A 111 16.59 6.70 10.58
C LYS A 111 16.63 6.58 9.07
N SER A 112 15.49 6.34 8.42
CA SER A 112 15.46 6.11 6.99
C SER A 112 15.53 7.43 6.24
N GLU A 113 16.24 7.42 5.12
CA GLU A 113 16.22 8.49 4.14
C GLU A 113 15.22 8.09 3.04
N ALA A 114 14.31 9.00 2.70
CA ALA A 114 13.41 8.79 1.58
C ALA A 114 14.19 9.04 0.28
N VAL A 115 14.58 7.97 -0.40
CA VAL A 115 15.11 8.06 -1.76
C VAL A 115 13.92 8.06 -2.71
N VAL A 116 13.49 9.24 -3.14
CA VAL A 116 12.43 9.40 -4.14
C VAL A 116 13.09 9.46 -5.51
N ASP A 117 12.97 8.37 -6.27
CA ASP A 117 13.31 8.36 -7.69
C ASP A 117 12.08 8.80 -8.49
N PHE A 118 12.13 9.98 -9.09
CA PHE A 118 11.03 10.58 -9.86
C PHE A 118 10.85 9.94 -11.25
N PHE A 119 11.19 8.66 -11.40
CA PHE A 119 10.98 7.97 -12.66
C PHE A 119 9.48 7.75 -12.89
N ILE A 120 8.90 8.60 -13.75
CA ILE A 120 7.57 8.40 -14.31
C ILE A 120 7.78 7.60 -15.60
N PRO A 121 7.40 6.31 -15.66
CA PRO A 121 7.43 5.59 -16.92
C PRO A 121 6.52 6.33 -17.91
N PRO A 122 6.97 6.55 -19.16
CA PRO A 122 6.09 7.13 -20.17
C PRO A 122 4.83 6.26 -20.29
N PRO A 123 3.64 6.86 -20.48
CA PRO A 123 2.44 6.08 -20.73
C PRO A 123 2.71 5.11 -21.89
N PRO A 124 2.22 3.86 -21.81
CA PRO A 124 2.19 3.01 -23.00
C PRO A 124 1.42 3.80 -24.06
N PHE A 125 2.03 3.93 -25.24
CA PHE A 125 1.52 4.70 -26.38
C PHE A 125 0.00 4.57 -26.50
N ASP A 126 -0.71 5.71 -26.52
CA ASP A 126 -2.09 5.76 -27.00
C ASP A 126 -2.05 5.40 -28.48
N ASP A 127 -2.36 4.15 -28.82
CA ASP A 127 -2.67 3.74 -30.20
C ASP A 127 -4.09 4.23 -30.55
N GLU A 128 -4.36 5.54 -30.40
CA GLU A 128 -5.60 6.20 -30.84
C GLU A 128 -5.28 7.47 -31.64
N ASP A 129 -4.38 7.35 -32.62
CA ASP A 129 -4.37 8.21 -33.81
C ASP A 129 -4.69 7.33 -35.04
N GLU A 130 -5.89 6.76 -35.08
CA GLU A 130 -6.54 6.44 -36.36
C GLU A 130 -7.46 7.62 -36.69
N ASP A 131 -6.85 8.67 -37.22
CA ASP A 131 -7.53 9.67 -38.03
C ASP A 131 -8.22 8.93 -39.20
N GLU A 132 -9.49 8.55 -39.04
CA GLU A 132 -10.38 8.23 -40.16
C GLU A 132 -10.76 9.54 -40.87
N ASP A 133 -9.76 10.19 -41.49
CA ASP A 133 -9.96 11.08 -42.62
C ASP A 133 -9.78 10.26 -43.90
N GLU A 134 -10.83 9.56 -44.34
CA GLU A 134 -10.99 9.12 -45.74
C GLU A 134 -12.45 8.69 -46.01
N ASP A 135 -13.23 9.65 -46.55
CA ASP A 135 -13.97 9.53 -47.82
C ASP A 135 -15.43 10.04 -47.84
N GLU A 136 -15.62 11.04 -48.73
CA GLU A 136 -16.82 11.53 -49.45
C GLU A 136 -17.82 12.52 -48.80
#